data_AF-A0A960EVY8-F1
#
_entry.id   AF-A0A960EVY8-F1
#
_cell.length_a   1.000
_cell.length_b   1.000
_cell.length_c   1.000
_cell.angle_alpha   90.00
_cell.angle_beta   90.00
_cell.angle_gamma   90.00
#
_symmetry.space_group_name_H-M   'P 1'
#
loop_
_entity.id
_entity.type
_entity.pdbx_description
1 polymer ?
#
loop_
_entity_poly.entity_id
_entity_poly.type
_entity_poly.pdbx_seq_one_letter_code
_entity_poly.pdbx_strand_id
1 'polypeptide(L)' 'EFAVKETGNTEAFMRSEIDRYLGWPGQAISYKIGQREWVAARAEAMARDGDAFDLKAWHTRALKLGAIGLGQLRAELAR' A
#
# COMPACT_ATOMS: atom_id res chain seq x y z
N GLU A 1 22.67 -4.12 -10.05
CA GLU A 1 22.71 -2.95 -10.97
C GLU A 1 21.43 -2.14 -10.96
N PHE A 2 20.29 -2.69 -11.44
CA PHE A 2 19.01 -1.97 -11.52
C PHE A 2 18.66 -1.14 -10.26
N ALA A 3 18.60 -1.80 -9.10
CA ALA A 3 18.11 -1.13 -7.90
C ALA A 3 19.04 -0.02 -7.39
N VAL A 4 20.36 -0.13 -7.60
CA VAL A 4 21.31 0.94 -7.26
C VAL A 4 21.07 2.17 -8.13
N LYS A 5 20.90 1.96 -9.45
CA LYS A 5 20.65 3.02 -10.42
C LYS A 5 19.34 3.76 -10.15
N GLU A 6 18.26 3.03 -9.90
CA GLU A 6 16.91 3.63 -9.81
C GLU A 6 16.59 4.21 -8.43
N THR A 7 17.33 3.82 -7.38
CA THR A 7 17.05 4.28 -6.01
C THR A 7 18.08 5.26 -5.46
N GLY A 8 19.29 5.32 -6.05
CA GLY A 8 20.39 6.12 -5.52
C GLY A 8 21.00 5.57 -4.23
N ASN A 9 20.58 4.38 -3.78
CA ASN A 9 21.15 3.73 -2.61
C ASN A 9 22.54 3.15 -2.90
N THR A 10 23.33 2.97 -1.85
CA THR A 10 24.67 2.37 -1.97
C THR A 10 24.58 0.91 -2.42
N GLU A 11 25.63 0.43 -3.08
CA GLU A 11 25.70 -0.97 -3.51
C GLU A 11 25.60 -1.95 -2.32
N ALA A 12 26.29 -1.66 -1.22
CA ALA A 12 26.27 -2.49 -0.02
C ALA A 12 24.85 -2.62 0.56
N PHE A 13 24.09 -1.50 0.63
CA PHE A 13 22.71 -1.53 1.07
C PHE A 13 21.84 -2.34 0.12
N MET A 14 21.94 -2.10 -1.18
CA MET A 14 21.12 -2.81 -2.16
C MET A 14 21.43 -4.31 -2.23
N ARG A 15 22.68 -4.71 -1.99
CA ARG A 15 23.06 -6.12 -1.90
C ARG A 15 22.32 -6.82 -0.76
N SER A 16 22.35 -6.25 0.44
CA SER A 16 21.62 -6.76 1.61
C SER A 16 20.11 -6.87 1.33
N GLU A 17 19.53 -5.85 0.71
CA GLU A 17 18.11 -5.85 0.35
C GLU A 17 17.78 -6.92 -0.71
N ILE A 18 18.62 -7.10 -1.72
CA ILE A 18 18.43 -8.15 -2.74
C ILE A 18 18.49 -9.55 -2.10
N ASP A 19 19.44 -9.80 -1.20
CA ASP A 19 19.52 -11.07 -0.47
C ASP A 19 18.24 -11.32 0.34
N ARG A 20 17.71 -10.27 0.98
CA ARG A 20 16.41 -10.31 1.68
C ARG A 20 15.25 -10.62 0.73
N TYR A 21 15.23 -10.04 -0.47
CA TYR A 21 14.16 -10.28 -1.46
C TYR A 21 14.18 -11.72 -1.97
N LEU A 22 15.37 -12.28 -2.18
CA LEU A 22 15.56 -13.68 -2.57
C LEU A 22 15.17 -14.65 -1.44
N GLY A 23 15.45 -14.29 -0.19
CA GLY A 23 15.09 -15.08 0.98
C GLY A 23 13.61 -15.01 1.37
N TRP A 24 12.89 -13.96 0.99
CA TRP A 24 11.48 -13.77 1.32
C TRP A 24 10.67 -13.24 0.12
N PRO A 25 10.37 -14.12 -0.86
CA PRO A 25 9.69 -13.71 -2.09
C PRO A 25 8.30 -13.12 -1.79
N GLY A 26 7.97 -12.03 -2.49
CA GLY A 26 6.69 -11.33 -2.37
C GLY A 26 6.60 -10.32 -1.22
N GLN A 27 7.51 -10.33 -0.24
CA GLN A 27 7.44 -9.37 0.87
C GLN A 27 7.69 -7.93 0.39
N ALA A 28 8.67 -7.71 -0.48
CA ALA A 28 9.10 -6.37 -0.88
C ALA A 28 8.05 -5.61 -1.72
N ILE A 29 7.18 -6.33 -2.44
CA ILE A 29 6.10 -5.71 -3.23
C ILE A 29 4.90 -5.31 -2.35
N SER A 30 4.79 -5.84 -1.13
CA SER A 30 3.65 -5.60 -0.24
C SER A 30 3.44 -4.12 0.08
N TYR A 31 4.53 -3.35 0.20
CA TYR A 31 4.49 -1.91 0.46
C TYR A 31 3.75 -1.15 -0.63
N LYS A 32 4.14 -1.33 -1.90
CA LYS A 32 3.55 -0.58 -3.02
C LYS A 32 2.20 -1.13 -3.45
N ILE A 33 2.00 -2.44 -3.38
CA ILE A 33 0.67 -3.03 -3.63
C ILE A 33 -0.31 -2.53 -2.57
N GLY A 34 0.02 -2.61 -1.28
CA GLY A 34 -0.83 -2.11 -0.21
C GLY A 34 -1.14 -0.61 -0.38
N GLN A 35 -0.12 0.22 -0.59
CA GLN A 35 -0.33 1.65 -0.85
C GLN A 35 -1.28 1.89 -2.03
N ARG A 36 -1.10 1.17 -3.14
CA ARG A 36 -1.93 1.33 -4.33
C ARG A 36 -3.40 1.02 -4.04
N GLU A 37 -3.68 -0.07 -3.34
CA GLU A 37 -5.07 -0.43 -2.99
C GLU A 37 -5.70 0.60 -2.04
N TRP A 38 -4.94 1.14 -1.08
CA TRP A 38 -5.41 2.22 -0.20
C TRP A 38 -5.75 3.50 -0.97
N VAL A 39 -4.88 3.92 -1.90
CA VAL A 39 -5.10 5.11 -2.72
C VAL A 39 -6.30 4.91 -3.65
N ALA A 40 -6.44 3.73 -4.26
CA ALA A 40 -7.57 3.39 -5.12
C ALA A 40 -8.89 3.41 -4.35
N ALA A 41 -8.98 2.73 -3.19
CA ALA A 41 -10.18 2.71 -2.36
C ALA A 41 -10.60 4.11 -1.91
N ARG A 42 -9.65 4.99 -1.60
CA ARG A 42 -9.93 6.39 -1.26
C ARG A 42 -10.48 7.16 -2.46
N ALA A 43 -9.87 7.01 -3.63
CA ALA A 43 -10.33 7.66 -4.85
C ALA A 43 -11.74 7.20 -5.24
N GLU A 44 -12.02 5.90 -5.12
CA GLU A 44 -13.35 5.32 -5.34
C GLU A 44 -14.38 5.89 -4.36
N ALA A 45 -14.06 6.02 -3.06
CA ALA A 45 -14.94 6.63 -2.07
C ALA A 45 -15.17 8.14 -2.32
N MET A 46 -14.12 8.89 -2.67
CA MET A 46 -14.25 10.31 -3.04
C MET A 46 -15.16 10.50 -4.26
N ALA A 47 -15.04 9.65 -5.27
CA ALA A 47 -15.88 9.71 -6.46
C ALA A 47 -17.33 9.33 -6.17
N ARG A 48 -17.56 8.36 -5.26
CA ARG A 48 -18.90 7.91 -4.86
C ARG A 48 -19.64 8.94 -4.02
N ASP A 49 -18.97 9.52 -3.02
CA ASP A 49 -19.60 10.37 -2.00
C ASP A 49 -19.59 11.86 -2.39
N GLY A 50 -18.75 12.27 -3.34
CA GLY A 50 -18.65 13.64 -3.82
C GLY A 50 -18.41 14.64 -2.68
N ASP A 51 -19.25 15.68 -2.62
CA ASP A 51 -19.17 16.73 -1.59
C ASP A 51 -19.44 16.21 -0.16
N ALA A 52 -20.07 15.04 -0.03
CA ALA A 52 -20.30 14.42 1.27
C ALA A 52 -19.08 13.62 1.79
N PHE A 53 -18.02 13.50 1.00
CA PHE A 53 -16.82 12.77 1.39
C PHE A 53 -16.08 13.46 2.55
N ASP A 54 -15.96 12.77 3.68
CA ASP A 54 -15.12 13.18 4.81
C ASP A 54 -13.89 12.26 4.93
N LEU A 55 -12.71 12.82 4.65
CA LEU A 55 -11.43 12.11 4.72
C LEU A 55 -11.11 11.59 6.13
N LYS A 56 -11.44 12.34 7.19
CA LYS A 56 -11.17 11.97 8.57
C LYS A 56 -12.08 10.80 8.98
N ALA A 57 -13.36 10.89 8.64
CA ALA A 57 -14.31 9.81 8.90
C ALA A 57 -13.95 8.54 8.12
N TRP A 58 -13.55 8.67 6.85
CA TRP A 58 -13.11 7.56 6.01
C TRP A 58 -11.88 6.86 6.59
N HIS A 59 -10.81 7.59 6.96
CA HIS A 59 -9.64 7.00 7.61
C HIS A 59 -9.99 6.36 8.95
N THR A 60 -10.88 6.97 9.74
CA THR A 60 -11.30 6.43 11.03
C THR A 60 -11.99 5.07 10.85
N ARG A 61 -12.87 4.94 9.86
CA ARG A 61 -13.50 3.65 9.51
C ARG A 61 -12.45 2.63 9.06
N ALA A 62 -11.57 3.02 8.13
CA ALA A 62 -10.57 2.14 7.56
C ALA A 62 -9.60 1.57 8.62
N LEU A 63 -9.10 2.42 9.52
CA LEU A 63 -8.16 2.01 10.58
C LEU A 63 -8.81 1.15 11.67
N LYS A 64 -10.12 1.34 11.94
CA LYS A 64 -10.88 0.51 12.91
C LYS A 64 -11.02 -0.95 12.47
N LEU A 65 -10.84 -1.25 11.19
CA LEU A 65 -10.87 -2.63 10.69
C LEU A 65 -9.66 -3.46 11.15
N GLY A 66 -8.59 -2.80 11.60
CA GLY A 66 -7.33 -3.45 11.96
C GLY A 66 -6.56 -3.97 10.75
N ALA A 67 -5.59 -4.86 11.00
CA ALA A 67 -4.80 -5.49 9.96
C ALA A 67 -5.59 -6.60 9.28
N ILE A 68 -6.15 -6.30 8.11
CA ILE A 68 -6.90 -7.24 7.28
C ILE A 68 -6.26 -7.38 5.89
N GLY A 69 -6.58 -8.47 5.20
CA GLY A 69 -6.12 -8.69 3.83
C GLY A 69 -6.70 -7.65 2.85
N LEU A 70 -5.96 -7.33 1.78
CA LEU A 70 -6.36 -6.29 0.82
C LEU A 70 -7.72 -6.55 0.16
N GLY A 71 -8.08 -7.81 -0.08
CA GLY A 71 -9.41 -8.15 -0.61
C GLY A 71 -10.54 -7.75 0.33
N GLN A 72 -10.38 -8.00 1.63
CA GLN A 72 -11.35 -7.60 2.65
C GLN A 72 -11.35 -6.08 2.84
N LEU A 73 -10.17 -5.44 2.83
CA LEU A 73 -10.04 -3.98 2.89
C LEU A 73 -10.86 -3.31 1.78
N ARG A 74 -10.72 -3.76 0.53
CA ARG A 74 -11.50 -3.22 -0.59
C ARG A 74 -13.00 -3.42 -0.39
N ALA A 75 -13.43 -4.61 0.03
CA ALA A 75 -14.84 -4.90 0.26
C ALA A 75 -15.45 -4.02 1.36
N GLU A 76 -14.71 -3.75 2.44
CA GLU A 76 -15.19 -2.90 3.54
C GLU A 76 -15.19 -1.41 3.19
N LEU A 77 -14.22 -0.92 2.40
CA LEU A 77 -14.13 0.49 2.01
C LEU A 77 -15.01 0.87 0.80
N ALA A 78 -15.54 -0.12 0.08
CA ALA A 78 -16.50 0.07 -1.00
C ALA A 78 -17.94 0.32 -0.50
N ARG A 79 -18.22 0.05 0.79
CA ARG A 79 -19.50 0.35 1.45
C ARG A 79 -19.63 1.84 1.74
#